data_AF-A0A1H6T124-F1
#
_entry.id   AF-A0A1H6T124-F1
#
_cell.length_a   1.000
_cell.length_b   1.000
_cell.length_c   1.000
_cell.angle_alpha   90.00
_cell.angle_beta   90.00
_cell.angle_gamma   90.00
#
_symmetry.space_group_name_H-M   'P 1'
#
loop_
_entity.id
_entity.type
_entity.pdbx_description
1 polymer ?
#
loop_
_entity_poly.entity_id
_entity_poly.type
_entity_poly.pdbx_seq_one_letter_code
_entity_poly.pdbx_strand_id
1 'polypeptide(L)' 'MTQELVNKVRAYVAERRRELETSANAEELARKRLQELGYLDENGEIAEQYWQGIPEGRKPVNCR' A
#
# COMPACT_ATOMS: atom_id res chain seq x y z
N MET A 1 -10.02 -1.28 22.54
CA MET A 1 -10.17 -1.92 21.22
C MET A 1 -11.30 -2.94 21.35
N THR A 2 -12.43 -2.76 20.65
CA THR A 2 -13.65 -3.58 20.81
C THR A 2 -13.71 -4.71 19.77
N GLN A 3 -14.34 -5.83 20.12
CA GLN A 3 -14.48 -7.03 19.28
C GLN A 3 -15.12 -6.72 17.91
N GLU A 4 -15.98 -5.70 17.86
CA GLU A 4 -16.62 -5.21 16.63
C GLU A 4 -15.61 -4.63 15.63
N LEU A 5 -14.60 -3.91 16.11
CA LEU A 5 -13.55 -3.35 15.25
C LEU A 5 -12.72 -4.47 14.62
N VAL A 6 -12.41 -5.51 15.41
CA VAL A 6 -11.66 -6.69 14.95
C VAL A 6 -12.44 -7.44 13.87
N ASN A 7 -13.76 -7.58 14.02
CA ASN A 7 -14.60 -8.23 13.03
C ASN A 7 -14.70 -7.42 11.73
N LYS A 8 -14.82 -6.09 11.80
CA LYS A 8 -14.80 -5.21 10.63
C LYS A 8 -13.47 -5.30 9.88
N VAL A 9 -12.34 -5.31 10.61
CA VAL A 9 -11.01 -5.47 10.01
C VAL A 9 -10.87 -6.85 9.35
N ARG A 10 -11.33 -7.93 9.99
CA ARG A 10 -11.29 -9.28 9.37
C ARG A 10 -12.11 -9.36 8.09
N ALA A 11 -13.33 -8.80 8.09
CA ALA A 11 -14.18 -8.80 6.91
C ALA A 11 -13.52 -8.04 5.75
N TYR A 12 -12.98 -6.86 6.03
CA TYR A 12 -12.25 -6.06 5.05
C TYR A 12 -11.05 -6.82 4.47
N VAL A 13 -10.24 -7.46 5.33
CA VAL A 13 -9.07 -8.24 4.86
C VAL A 13 -9.47 -9.46 4.03
N ALA A 14 -10.55 -10.15 4.39
CA ALA A 14 -11.03 -11.33 3.66
C ALA A 14 -11.55 -10.98 2.26
N GLU A 15 -12.31 -9.88 2.14
CA GLU A 15 -12.79 -9.37 0.86
C GLU A 15 -11.62 -8.97 -0.04
N ARG A 16 -10.67 -8.22 0.50
CA ARG A 16 -9.46 -7.78 -0.23
C ARG A 16 -8.60 -8.93 -0.71
N ARG A 17 -8.41 -9.95 0.11
CA ARG A 17 -7.64 -11.13 -0.27
C ARG A 17 -8.27 -11.83 -1.47
N ARG A 18 -9.61 -11.95 -1.47
CA ARG A 18 -10.36 -12.55 -2.57
C ARG A 18 -10.25 -11.72 -3.86
N GLU A 19 -10.31 -10.39 -3.77
CA GLU A 19 -10.09 -9.50 -4.93
C GLU A 19 -8.69 -9.67 -5.53
N LEU A 20 -7.65 -9.80 -4.69
CA LEU A 20 -6.27 -10.01 -5.14
C LEU A 20 -6.08 -11.41 -5.75
N GLU A 21 -6.68 -12.45 -5.19
CA GLU A 21 -6.60 -13.82 -5.71
C GLU A 21 -7.36 -14.00 -7.04
N THR A 22 -8.38 -13.18 -7.30
CA THR A 22 -9.20 -13.25 -8.52
C THR A 22 -8.69 -12.31 -9.63
N SER A 23 -7.85 -11.34 -9.30
CA SER A 23 -7.31 -10.36 -10.24
C SER A 23 -6.00 -10.85 -10.85
N ALA A 24 -5.95 -10.95 -12.18
CA ALA A 24 -4.74 -11.35 -12.92
C ALA A 24 -3.52 -10.43 -12.69
N ASN A 25 -3.75 -9.20 -12.23
CA ASN A 25 -2.73 -8.19 -11.91
C ASN A 25 -2.90 -7.65 -10.48
N ALA A 26 -2.78 -8.53 -9.48
CA ALA A 26 -2.86 -8.18 -8.06
C ALA A 26 -1.87 -7.05 -7.66
N GLU A 27 -0.68 -7.02 -8.28
CA GLU A 27 0.31 -5.96 -8.08
C GLU A 27 -0.17 -4.58 -8.54
N GLU A 28 -0.86 -4.52 -9.68
CA GLU A 28 -1.34 -3.27 -10.26
C GLU A 28 -2.50 -2.69 -9.43
N LEU A 29 -3.38 -3.57 -8.93
CA LEU A 29 -4.46 -3.20 -8.00
C LEU A 29 -3.89 -2.68 -6.66
N ALA A 30 -2.87 -3.36 -6.13
CA ALA A 30 -2.20 -2.93 -4.90
C ALA A 30 -1.48 -1.59 -5.08
N ARG A 31 -0.76 -1.39 -6.19
CA ARG A 31 -0.10 -0.11 -6.51
C ARG A 31 -1.11 1.04 -6.61
N LYS A 32 -2.18 0.86 -7.39
CA LYS A 32 -3.22 1.89 -7.55
C LYS A 32 -3.83 2.27 -6.21
N ARG A 33 -4.06 1.29 -5.34
CA ARG A 33 -4.63 1.57 -4.02
C ARG A 33 -3.66 2.27 -3.08
N LEU A 34 -2.37 1.91 -3.12
CA LEU A 34 -1.34 2.61 -2.34
C LEU A 34 -1.17 4.06 -2.83
N GLN A 35 -1.34 4.32 -4.13
CA GLN A 35 -1.39 5.66 -4.70
C GLN A 35 -2.63 6.44 -4.22
N GLU A 36 -3.83 5.84 -4.24
CA GLU A 36 -5.05 6.46 -3.69
C GLU A 36 -4.94 6.80 -2.19
N LEU A 37 -4.20 6.00 -1.44
CA LEU A 37 -3.95 6.23 -0.02
C LEU A 37 -2.82 7.24 0.24
N GLY A 38 -2.16 7.73 -0.81
CA GLY A 38 -1.05 8.69 -0.73
C GLY A 38 0.28 8.09 -0.28
N TYR A 39 0.40 6.76 -0.23
CA TYR A 39 1.66 6.08 0.07
C TYR A 39 2.60 6.02 -1.14
N LEU A 40 2.05 6.05 -2.35
CA LEU A 40 2.83 6.15 -3.59
C LEU A 40 2.60 7.49 -4.29
N ASP A 41 3.65 8.04 -4.90
CA ASP A 41 3.59 9.22 -5.74
C ASP A 41 3.04 8.90 -7.16
N GLU A 42 2.96 9.91 -8.03
CA GLU A 42 2.52 9.78 -9.42
C GLU A 42 3.41 8.85 -10.26
N ASN A 43 4.68 8.68 -9.88
CA ASN A 43 5.63 7.75 -10.49
C ASN A 43 5.59 6.33 -9.89
N GLY A 44 4.73 6.09 -8.88
CA GLY A 44 4.61 4.79 -8.22
C GLY A 44 5.74 4.50 -7.23
N GLU A 45 6.49 5.52 -6.82
CA GLU A 45 7.50 5.45 -5.77
C GLU A 45 6.90 5.82 -4.41
N ILE A 46 7.56 5.46 -3.31
CA ILE A 46 7.07 5.80 -1.96
C ILE A 46 6.98 7.34 -1.84
N ALA A 47 5.88 7.87 -1.32
CA ALA A 47 5.73 9.31 -1.17
C ALA A 47 6.73 9.86 -0.14
N GLU A 48 7.37 11.00 -0.45
CA GLU A 48 8.47 11.63 0.32
C GLU A 48 8.22 11.71 1.85
N GLN A 49 6.97 11.93 2.26
CA GLN A 49 6.56 11.97 3.67
C GLN A 49 6.80 10.67 4.45
N TYR A 50 6.83 9.51 3.77
CA TYR A 50 7.08 8.21 4.39
C TYR A 50 8.56 7.79 4.35
N TRP A 51 9.44 8.61 3.77
CA TRP A 51 10.89 8.33 3.72
C TRP A 51 11.62 8.60 5.02
N GLN A 52 10.99 9.27 5.99
CA GLN A 52 11.65 9.65 7.25
C GLN A 52 12.10 8.44 8.09
N GLY A 53 11.55 7.24 7.84
CA GLY A 53 11.97 5.98 8.49
C GLY A 53 12.93 5.12 7.66
N ILE A 54 13.27 5.52 6.44
CA ILE A 54 14.11 4.73 5.53
C ILE A 54 15.57 5.21 5.66
N PRO A 55 16.51 4.32 6.05
CA PRO A 55 17.92 4.70 6.14
C PRO A 55 18.41 5.24 4.80
N GLU A 56 19.20 6.33 4.83
CA GLU A 56 19.57 7.11 3.63
C GLU A 56 20.14 6.27 2.48
N GLY A 57 20.88 5.20 2.80
CA GLY A 57 21.44 4.28 1.79
C GLY A 57 20.41 3.36 1.10
N ARG A 58 19.13 3.41 1.47
CA ARG A 58 18.01 2.73 0.78
C ARG A 58 17.03 3.72 0.14
N LYS A 59 17.32 5.01 0.20
CA LYS A 59 16.59 6.00 -0.60
C LYS A 59 16.97 5.80 -2.07
N PRO A 60 16.02 5.73 -3.01
CA PRO A 60 16.28 5.76 -4.42
C PRO A 60 17.00 7.08 -4.64
N VAL A 61 18.25 6.97 -5.03
CA VAL A 61 19.03 8.10 -5.50
C VAL A 61 18.29 8.60 -6.73
N ASN A 62 17.67 9.76 -6.60
CA ASN A 62 17.13 10.48 -7.74
C ASN A 62 18.34 10.96 -8.56
N CYS A 63 18.81 10.10 -9.47
CA CYS A 63 19.86 10.43 -10.41
C CYS A 63 19.29 11.43 -11.42
N ARG A 64 19.48 12.71 -11.10
CA ARG A 64 19.14 13.85 -11.95
C ARG A 64 20.20 14.06 -13.03
#